data_AF-A0A0S8BK02-F1
#
_entry.id   AF-A0A0S8BK02-F1
#
_cell.length_a   1.000
_cell.length_b   1.000
_cell.length_c   1.000
_cell.angle_alpha   90.00
_cell.angle_beta   90.00
_cell.angle_gamma   90.00
#
_symmetry.space_group_name_H-M   'P 1'
#
loop_
_entity.id
_entity.type
_entity.pdbx_description
1 polymer ?
#
loop_
_entity_poly.entity_id
_entity_poly.type
_entity_poly.pdbx_seq_one_letter_code
_entity_poly.pdbx_strand_id
1 'polypeptide(L)'
;MNQVKKRVKKQKGGGRTQILSRRPLQDLVSQLLNRIRQYAVFFALTLLALIFSVVLQYFPGAYFHKFFGDANPFLVFVLLSGFGAAALWSLQTGYGFEVFRGRATLRGIALSAVFATALGVAIVIADVVIRYPQDTNVPIPQALLFYPAIGFVAEIVFHLVPLAILLLVLKPLVRRLGRERVIWIGMLLVAASEPTFQVIFGGEAFTWGDAYTWIHIFIISILQLYVFLHFDFVAMYVFRMIYYLHWHILWGMARLDLLF
;
A
#
# COMPACT_ATOMS: atom_id res chain seq x y z
N MET A 1 65.17 -8.22 -21.31
CA MET A 1 65.21 -9.46 -20.50
C MET A 1 64.30 -9.24 -19.30
N ASN A 2 63.18 -9.92 -19.04
CA ASN A 2 62.81 -11.30 -19.31
C ASN A 2 61.27 -11.50 -19.32
N GLN A 3 60.84 -12.28 -20.32
CA GLN A 3 59.76 -13.29 -20.28
C GLN A 3 58.29 -12.89 -20.05
N VAL A 4 57.73 -12.45 -21.17
CA VAL A 4 56.50 -12.98 -21.78
C VAL A 4 56.32 -14.48 -21.53
N LYS A 5 55.33 -14.90 -20.72
CA LYS A 5 54.82 -16.28 -20.68
C LYS A 5 53.33 -16.33 -21.02
N LYS A 6 53.09 -16.67 -22.29
CA LYS A 6 51.82 -17.11 -22.88
C LYS A 6 51.22 -18.26 -22.07
N ARG A 7 49.96 -18.12 -21.62
CA ARG A 7 49.08 -19.25 -21.29
C ARG A 7 47.86 -19.21 -22.22
N VAL A 8 48.01 -19.88 -23.36
CA VAL A 8 46.93 -20.28 -24.24
C VAL A 8 46.26 -21.50 -23.61
N LYS A 9 45.09 -21.35 -22.99
CA LYS A 9 44.28 -22.47 -22.51
C LYS A 9 43.10 -22.67 -23.47
N LYS A 10 43.23 -23.75 -24.25
CA LYS A 10 42.33 -24.32 -25.24
C LYS A 10 40.93 -24.57 -24.62
N GLN A 11 39.97 -23.68 -24.85
CA GLN A 11 38.55 -23.95 -24.60
C GLN A 11 38.02 -24.83 -25.74
N LYS A 12 37.96 -26.15 -25.50
CA LYS A 12 37.23 -27.08 -26.36
C LYS A 12 35.73 -26.80 -26.18
N GLY A 13 35.08 -26.45 -27.28
CA GLY A 13 33.63 -26.31 -27.37
C GLY A 13 32.93 -27.62 -27.05
N GLY A 14 32.26 -27.67 -25.91
CA GLY A 14 31.20 -28.62 -25.64
C GLY A 14 29.88 -27.98 -26.03
N GLY A 15 29.37 -28.32 -27.21
CA GLY A 15 28.02 -27.96 -27.65
C GLY A 15 26.99 -28.60 -26.71
N ARG A 16 26.67 -27.91 -25.61
CA ARG A 16 25.47 -28.18 -24.84
C ARG A 16 24.30 -27.64 -25.65
N THR A 17 23.76 -28.50 -26.51
CA THR A 17 22.39 -28.39 -26.98
C THR A 17 21.53 -28.26 -25.73
N GLN A 18 21.12 -27.03 -25.40
CA GLN A 18 20.14 -26.78 -24.35
C GLN A 18 18.85 -27.43 -24.84
N ILE A 19 18.67 -28.70 -24.44
CA ILE A 19 17.38 -29.37 -24.49
C ILE A 19 16.44 -28.41 -23.77
N LEU A 20 15.54 -27.79 -24.53
CA LEU A 20 14.40 -27.03 -24.04
C LEU A 20 13.59 -28.01 -23.19
N SER A 21 14.01 -28.13 -21.93
CA SER A 21 13.30 -28.83 -20.87
C SER A 21 11.90 -28.25 -20.89
N ARG A 22 10.95 -29.04 -21.40
CA ARG A 22 9.54 -28.74 -21.31
C ARG A 22 9.29 -28.49 -19.84
N ARG A 23 9.11 -27.22 -19.44
CA ARG A 23 8.60 -26.92 -18.10
C ARG A 23 7.37 -27.80 -17.93
N PRO A 24 7.34 -28.69 -16.93
CA PRO A 24 6.25 -29.64 -16.82
C PRO A 24 4.95 -28.84 -16.75
N LEU A 25 3.93 -29.27 -17.50
CA LEU A 25 2.62 -28.63 -17.59
C LEU A 25 2.06 -28.23 -16.21
N GLN A 26 2.41 -29.01 -15.18
CA GLN A 26 2.08 -28.79 -13.77
C GLN A 26 2.59 -27.44 -13.20
N ASP A 27 3.79 -26.98 -13.58
CA ASP A 27 4.34 -25.70 -13.12
C ASP A 27 3.56 -24.51 -13.69
N LEU A 28 3.13 -24.62 -14.95
CA LEU A 28 2.32 -23.58 -15.59
C LEU A 28 0.92 -23.50 -14.99
N VAL A 29 0.29 -24.66 -14.75
CA VAL A 29 -1.03 -24.74 -14.12
C VAL A 29 -0.98 -24.18 -12.69
N SER A 30 0.01 -24.55 -11.88
CA SER A 30 0.14 -24.04 -10.51
C SER A 30 0.38 -22.53 -10.45
N GLN A 31 1.21 -21.98 -11.36
CA GLN A 31 1.43 -20.54 -11.47
C GLN A 31 0.15 -19.79 -11.88
N LEU A 32 -0.61 -20.33 -12.84
CA LEU A 32 -1.89 -19.75 -13.28
C LEU A 32 -2.91 -19.75 -12.14
N LEU A 33 -3.08 -20.88 -11.44
CA LEU A 33 -3.99 -20.99 -10.30
C LEU A 33 -3.61 -20.03 -9.17
N ASN A 34 -2.31 -19.86 -8.87
CA ASN A 34 -1.87 -18.88 -7.89
C ASN A 34 -2.27 -17.46 -8.33
N ARG A 35 -2.02 -17.07 -9.59
CA ARG A 35 -2.42 -15.75 -10.11
C ARG A 35 -3.93 -15.52 -10.01
N ILE A 36 -4.73 -16.50 -10.43
CA ILE A 36 -6.20 -16.42 -10.33
C ILE A 36 -6.61 -16.14 -8.87
N ARG A 37 -6.01 -16.86 -7.90
CA ARG A 37 -6.27 -16.63 -6.47
C ARG A 37 -5.88 -15.23 -6.02
N GLN A 38 -4.71 -14.71 -6.42
CA GLN A 38 -4.27 -13.36 -6.07
C GLN A 38 -5.29 -12.30 -6.52
N TYR A 39 -5.72 -12.39 -7.78
CA TYR A 39 -6.67 -11.43 -8.35
C TYR A 39 -8.08 -11.61 -7.81
N ALA A 40 -8.52 -12.84 -7.53
CA ALA A 40 -9.81 -13.07 -6.89
C ALA A 40 -9.92 -12.38 -5.53
N VAL A 41 -8.85 -12.43 -4.72
CA VAL A 41 -8.80 -11.70 -3.42
C VAL A 41 -8.84 -10.19 -3.64
N PHE A 42 -8.05 -9.66 -4.59
CA PHE A 42 -8.06 -8.22 -4.89
C PHE A 42 -9.43 -7.75 -5.40
N PHE A 43 -10.09 -8.52 -6.27
CA PHE A 43 -11.43 -8.23 -6.77
C PHE A 43 -12.48 -8.31 -5.65
N ALA A 44 -12.36 -9.23 -4.70
CA ALA A 44 -13.26 -9.30 -3.56
C ALA A 44 -13.15 -8.04 -2.67
N LEU A 45 -11.93 -7.56 -2.39
CA LEU A 45 -11.71 -6.32 -1.65
C LEU A 45 -12.23 -5.09 -2.42
N THR A 46 -12.01 -5.06 -3.72
CA THR A 46 -12.53 -4.02 -4.62
C THR A 46 -14.06 -3.98 -4.57
N LEU A 47 -14.72 -5.12 -4.72
CA LEU A 47 -16.16 -5.23 -4.72
C LEU A 47 -16.74 -4.80 -3.36
N LEU A 48 -16.10 -5.18 -2.25
CA LEU A 48 -16.49 -4.73 -0.93
C LEU A 48 -16.41 -3.21 -0.78
N ALA A 49 -15.30 -2.60 -1.20
CA ALA A 49 -15.13 -1.15 -1.17
C ALA A 49 -16.15 -0.42 -2.07
N LEU A 50 -16.47 -0.99 -3.23
CA LEU A 50 -17.48 -0.47 -4.14
C LEU A 50 -18.89 -0.56 -3.53
N ILE A 51 -19.25 -1.69 -2.92
CA ILE A 51 -20.53 -1.85 -2.21
C ILE A 51 -20.65 -0.80 -1.10
N PHE A 52 -19.62 -0.63 -0.28
CA PHE A 52 -19.62 0.40 0.76
C PHE A 52 -19.77 1.81 0.19
N SER A 53 -19.07 2.11 -0.91
CA SER A 53 -19.22 3.39 -1.61
C SER A 53 -20.63 3.62 -2.14
N VAL A 54 -21.29 2.61 -2.71
CA VAL A 54 -22.65 2.72 -3.24
C VAL A 54 -23.65 2.88 -2.10
N VAL A 55 -23.52 2.09 -1.03
CA VAL A 55 -24.39 2.19 0.15
C VAL A 55 -24.30 3.59 0.78
N LEU A 56 -23.09 4.17 0.85
CA LEU A 56 -22.89 5.51 1.39
C LEU A 56 -23.56 6.63 0.58
N GLN A 57 -23.88 6.43 -0.70
CA GLN A 57 -24.59 7.42 -1.51
C GLN A 57 -26.04 7.64 -1.04
N TYR A 58 -26.60 6.68 -0.29
CA TYR A 58 -27.94 6.80 0.28
C TYR A 58 -27.95 7.55 1.62
N PHE A 59 -26.79 7.93 2.16
CA PHE A 59 -26.71 8.72 3.40
C PHE A 59 -26.51 10.22 3.08
N PRO A 60 -27.16 11.11 3.83
CA PRO A 60 -26.86 12.54 3.76
C PRO A 60 -25.43 12.79 4.30
N GLY A 61 -24.63 13.61 3.61
CA GLY A 61 -23.30 14.02 4.10
C GLY A 61 -22.20 14.13 3.05
N ALA A 62 -22.42 13.68 1.80
CA ALA A 62 -21.45 13.80 0.70
C ALA A 62 -20.00 13.42 1.11
N TYR A 63 -19.83 12.34 1.88
CA TYR A 63 -18.56 12.00 2.57
C TYR A 63 -17.34 11.90 1.63
N PHE A 64 -17.54 11.53 0.37
CA PHE A 64 -16.47 11.44 -0.62
C PHE A 64 -16.15 12.77 -1.31
N HIS A 65 -16.98 13.80 -1.20
CA HIS A 65 -16.81 15.07 -1.90
C HIS A 65 -15.50 15.76 -1.52
N LYS A 66 -15.09 15.69 -0.24
CA LYS A 66 -13.78 16.21 0.21
C LYS A 66 -12.59 15.59 -0.53
N PHE A 67 -12.73 14.36 -1.02
CA PHE A 67 -11.65 13.60 -1.65
C PHE A 67 -11.75 13.55 -3.18
N PHE A 68 -12.98 13.47 -3.71
CA PHE A 68 -13.24 13.28 -5.14
C PHE A 68 -13.85 14.52 -5.80
N GLY A 69 -14.19 15.56 -5.04
CA GLY A 69 -14.96 16.70 -5.54
C GLY A 69 -16.31 16.25 -6.07
N ASP A 70 -16.66 16.74 -7.26
CA ASP A 70 -17.91 16.39 -7.95
C ASP A 70 -17.82 15.08 -8.76
N ALA A 71 -16.67 14.39 -8.73
CA ALA A 71 -16.53 13.14 -9.46
C ALA A 71 -17.43 12.05 -8.86
N ASN A 72 -18.05 11.25 -9.73
CA ASN A 72 -18.88 10.13 -9.30
C ASN A 72 -18.01 9.08 -8.58
N PRO A 73 -18.25 8.79 -7.28
CA PRO A 73 -17.43 7.85 -6.51
C PRO A 73 -17.35 6.47 -7.17
N PHE A 74 -18.45 5.96 -7.72
CA PHE A 74 -18.48 4.66 -8.40
C PHE A 74 -17.44 4.59 -9.53
N LEU A 75 -17.39 5.63 -10.38
CA LEU A 75 -16.42 5.69 -11.48
C LEU A 75 -14.98 5.78 -10.95
N VAL A 76 -14.75 6.56 -9.89
CA VAL A 76 -13.43 6.65 -9.23
C VAL A 76 -12.98 5.27 -8.75
N PHE A 77 -13.83 4.53 -8.03
CA PHE A 77 -13.50 3.19 -7.56
C PHE A 77 -13.22 2.22 -8.71
N VAL A 78 -14.02 2.22 -9.79
CA VAL A 78 -13.80 1.34 -10.96
C VAL A 78 -12.45 1.65 -11.63
N LEU A 79 -12.15 2.92 -11.88
CA LEU A 79 -10.91 3.34 -12.51
C LEU A 79 -9.69 3.01 -11.65
N LEU A 80 -9.74 3.35 -10.36
CA LEU A 80 -8.66 3.05 -9.42
C LEU A 80 -8.45 1.56 -9.27
N SER A 81 -9.50 0.74 -9.32
CA SER A 81 -9.37 -0.72 -9.28
C SER A 81 -8.62 -1.26 -10.50
N GLY A 82 -8.87 -0.69 -11.68
CA GLY A 82 -8.11 -0.99 -12.90
C GLY A 82 -6.63 -0.63 -12.76
N PHE A 83 -6.33 0.59 -12.28
CA PHE A 83 -4.95 1.02 -12.01
C PHE A 83 -4.26 0.18 -10.94
N GLY A 84 -4.97 -0.16 -9.85
CA GLY A 84 -4.47 -1.02 -8.78
C GLY A 84 -4.14 -2.43 -9.28
N ALA A 85 -5.00 -3.02 -10.11
CA ALA A 85 -4.76 -4.33 -10.72
C ALA A 85 -3.52 -4.32 -11.65
N ALA A 86 -3.36 -3.26 -12.45
CA ALA A 86 -2.21 -3.07 -13.33
C ALA A 86 -0.91 -2.83 -12.52
N ALA A 87 -0.97 -2.03 -11.45
CA ALA A 87 0.15 -1.79 -10.55
C ALA A 87 0.58 -3.09 -9.85
N LEU A 88 -0.37 -3.86 -9.32
CA LEU A 88 -0.10 -5.17 -8.73
C LEU A 88 0.50 -6.15 -9.72
N TRP A 89 0.04 -6.15 -10.98
CA TRP A 89 0.65 -6.98 -12.03
C TRP A 89 2.13 -6.63 -12.22
N SER A 90 2.45 -5.33 -12.33
CA SER A 90 3.83 -4.84 -12.47
C SER A 90 4.69 -5.22 -11.27
N LEU A 91 4.19 -4.99 -10.05
CA LEU A 91 4.90 -5.27 -8.80
C LEU A 91 5.10 -6.79 -8.59
N GLN A 92 4.10 -7.61 -8.90
CA GLN A 92 4.21 -9.08 -8.85
C GLN A 92 5.27 -9.60 -9.82
N THR A 93 5.20 -9.17 -11.08
CA THR A 93 6.08 -9.68 -12.14
C THR A 93 7.52 -9.18 -12.02
N GLY A 94 7.72 -7.93 -11.60
CA GLY A 94 9.06 -7.34 -11.50
C GLY A 94 9.73 -7.51 -10.14
N TYR A 95 8.93 -7.45 -9.06
CA TYR A 95 9.46 -7.21 -7.72
C TYR A 95 8.97 -8.21 -6.66
N GLY A 96 8.06 -9.13 -7.00
CA GLY A 96 7.66 -10.24 -6.13
C GLY A 96 6.70 -9.85 -5.00
N PHE A 97 6.08 -8.67 -5.07
CA PHE A 97 4.96 -8.32 -4.20
C PHE A 97 3.78 -9.24 -4.50
N GLU A 98 2.99 -9.61 -3.49
CA GLU A 98 1.83 -10.50 -3.67
C GLU A 98 0.60 -9.90 -2.98
N VAL A 99 -0.59 -10.32 -3.40
CA VAL A 99 -1.87 -9.88 -2.79
C VAL A 99 -2.19 -10.69 -1.54
N PHE A 100 -1.92 -12.01 -1.58
CA PHE A 100 -2.27 -12.95 -0.53
C PHE A 100 -1.32 -14.15 -0.49
N ARG A 101 -0.59 -14.33 0.63
CA ARG A 101 0.37 -15.42 0.87
C ARG A 101 -0.11 -16.51 1.83
N GLY A 102 -1.39 -16.52 2.20
CA GLY A 102 -1.95 -17.54 3.11
C GLY A 102 -1.40 -17.43 4.53
N ARG A 103 -0.57 -18.37 4.98
CA ARG A 103 -0.04 -18.37 6.37
C ARG A 103 0.82 -17.14 6.67
N ALA A 104 1.58 -16.65 5.69
CA ALA A 104 2.35 -15.43 5.87
C ALA A 104 1.43 -14.21 6.05
N THR A 105 0.29 -14.16 5.36
CA THR A 105 -0.74 -13.11 5.56
C THR A 105 -1.15 -13.01 7.02
N LEU A 106 -1.40 -14.12 7.71
CA LEU A 106 -1.81 -14.12 9.12
C LEU A 106 -0.74 -13.54 10.04
N ARG A 107 0.53 -13.86 9.79
CA ARG A 107 1.66 -13.27 10.52
C ARG A 107 1.78 -11.77 10.23
N GLY A 108 1.56 -11.39 8.97
CA GLY A 108 1.51 -10.01 8.54
C GLY A 108 0.39 -9.25 9.26
N ILE A 109 -0.82 -9.80 9.34
CA ILE A 109 -1.95 -9.21 10.07
C ILE A 109 -1.63 -9.04 11.55
N ALA A 110 -1.03 -10.04 12.20
CA ALA A 110 -0.63 -9.93 13.60
C ALA A 110 0.38 -8.79 13.81
N LEU A 111 1.39 -8.68 12.94
CA LEU A 111 2.37 -7.60 12.99
C LEU A 111 1.73 -6.23 12.69
N SER A 112 0.84 -6.19 11.69
CA SER A 112 0.05 -5.00 11.35
C SER A 112 -0.77 -4.53 12.55
N ALA A 113 -1.38 -5.45 13.30
CA ALA A 113 -2.13 -5.11 14.49
C ALA A 113 -1.24 -4.43 15.55
N VAL A 114 -0.06 -5.01 15.83
CA VAL A 114 0.87 -4.45 16.81
C VAL A 114 1.32 -3.03 16.41
N PHE A 115 1.77 -2.84 15.16
CA PHE A 115 2.22 -1.53 14.71
C PHE A 115 1.09 -0.51 14.62
N ALA A 116 -0.05 -0.89 14.04
CA ALA A 116 -1.19 0.01 13.89
C ALA A 116 -1.79 0.42 15.24
N THR A 117 -1.85 -0.49 16.22
CA THR A 117 -2.26 -0.15 17.60
C THR A 117 -1.27 0.80 18.27
N ALA A 118 0.04 0.55 18.15
CA ALA A 118 1.04 1.44 18.74
C ALA A 118 0.95 2.87 18.17
N LEU A 119 0.80 3.00 16.84
CA LEU A 119 0.62 4.29 16.18
C LEU A 119 -0.75 4.91 16.51
N GLY A 120 -1.80 4.09 16.59
CA GLY A 120 -3.13 4.49 17.03
C GLY A 120 -3.11 5.13 18.42
N VAL A 121 -2.42 4.53 19.38
CA VAL A 121 -2.23 5.10 20.72
C VAL A 121 -1.44 6.41 20.65
N ALA A 122 -0.38 6.48 19.84
CA ALA A 122 0.43 7.68 19.70
C ALA A 122 -0.37 8.87 19.13
N ILE A 123 -1.21 8.67 18.10
CA ILE A 123 -2.05 9.75 17.55
C ILE A 123 -3.14 10.19 18.54
N VAL A 124 -3.70 9.27 19.33
CA VAL A 124 -4.65 9.60 20.41
C VAL A 124 -3.99 10.52 21.45
N ILE A 125 -2.79 10.17 21.92
CA ILE A 125 -2.04 11.01 22.87
C ILE A 125 -1.74 12.38 22.25
N ALA A 126 -1.32 12.40 20.99
CA ALA A 126 -1.02 13.64 20.29
C ALA A 126 -2.26 14.53 20.15
N ASP A 127 -3.45 13.97 19.89
CA ASP A 127 -4.69 14.74 19.79
C ASP A 127 -5.12 15.38 21.11
N VAL A 128 -4.85 14.74 22.25
CA VAL A 128 -5.09 15.37 23.58
C VAL A 128 -4.28 16.67 23.74
N VAL A 129 -3.10 16.75 23.11
CA VAL A 129 -2.18 17.90 23.19
C VAL A 129 -2.43 18.91 22.06
N ILE A 130 -2.53 18.43 20.83
CA ILE A 130 -2.66 19.25 19.60
C ILE A 130 -4.09 19.75 19.42
N ARG A 131 -5.09 18.96 19.84
CA ARG A 131 -6.53 19.20 19.66
C ARG A 131 -6.92 19.41 18.20
N TYR A 132 -6.93 18.32 17.42
CA TYR A 132 -7.42 18.36 16.05
C TYR A 132 -8.88 18.84 15.96
N PRO A 133 -9.35 19.38 14.83
CA PRO A 133 -10.73 19.84 14.66
C PRO A 133 -11.78 18.77 15.01
N GLN A 134 -12.93 19.18 15.56
CA GLN A 134 -14.03 18.29 15.99
C GLN A 134 -14.56 17.42 14.84
N ASP A 135 -14.61 17.97 13.62
CA ASP A 135 -15.14 17.36 12.41
C ASP A 135 -14.10 16.53 11.62
N THR A 136 -12.95 16.23 12.23
CA THR A 136 -11.90 15.41 11.62
C THR A 136 -12.37 13.98 11.31
N ASN A 137 -13.39 13.48 12.02
CA ASN A 137 -13.85 12.10 11.89
C ASN A 137 -15.29 12.01 11.35
N VAL A 138 -15.50 11.09 10.42
CA VAL A 138 -16.84 10.70 9.98
C VAL A 138 -17.59 10.06 11.14
N PRO A 139 -18.86 10.42 11.39
CA PRO A 139 -19.66 9.85 12.48
C PRO A 139 -20.05 8.38 12.22
N ILE A 140 -20.40 7.67 13.29
CA ILE A 140 -21.02 6.34 13.25
C ILE A 140 -22.52 6.49 12.91
N PRO A 141 -23.10 5.61 12.07
CA PRO A 141 -22.53 4.36 11.53
C PRO A 141 -21.74 4.50 10.22
N GLN A 142 -21.72 5.68 9.59
CA GLN A 142 -21.14 5.88 8.25
C GLN A 142 -19.63 5.59 8.21
N ALA A 143 -18.92 5.88 9.29
CA ALA A 143 -17.51 5.56 9.47
C ALA A 143 -17.17 4.09 9.15
N LEU A 144 -18.04 3.13 9.52
CA LEU A 144 -17.80 1.70 9.31
C LEU A 144 -17.75 1.32 7.82
N LEU A 145 -18.43 2.08 6.96
CA LEU A 145 -18.42 1.90 5.52
C LEU A 145 -17.36 2.78 4.85
N PHE A 146 -17.22 4.01 5.36
CA PHE A 146 -16.39 5.04 4.75
C PHE A 146 -14.91 4.70 4.87
N TYR A 147 -14.43 4.37 6.08
CA TYR A 147 -13.01 4.17 6.32
C TYR A 147 -12.42 2.97 5.57
N PRO A 148 -13.10 1.81 5.46
CA PRO A 148 -12.63 0.76 4.57
C PRO A 148 -12.60 1.19 3.10
N ALA A 149 -13.66 1.82 2.60
CA ALA A 149 -13.73 2.23 1.20
C ALA A 149 -12.63 3.25 0.84
N ILE A 150 -12.47 4.32 1.63
CA ILE A 150 -11.44 5.33 1.38
C ILE A 150 -10.04 4.80 1.67
N GLY A 151 -9.89 3.90 2.64
CA GLY A 151 -8.62 3.24 2.93
C GLY A 151 -8.11 2.47 1.73
N PHE A 152 -8.99 1.74 1.04
CA PHE A 152 -8.66 0.99 -0.18
C PHE A 152 -8.20 1.93 -1.31
N VAL A 153 -8.91 3.04 -1.51
CA VAL A 153 -8.54 4.08 -2.47
C VAL A 153 -7.16 4.66 -2.15
N ALA A 154 -6.94 5.02 -0.88
CA ALA A 154 -5.67 5.59 -0.44
C ALA A 154 -4.51 4.59 -0.61
N GLU A 155 -4.71 3.28 -0.44
CA GLU A 155 -3.66 2.29 -0.75
C GLU A 155 -3.29 2.29 -2.24
N ILE A 156 -4.28 2.40 -3.12
CA ILE A 156 -4.03 2.41 -4.56
C ILE A 156 -3.28 3.68 -4.95
N VAL A 157 -3.80 4.83 -4.53
CA VAL A 157 -3.35 6.16 -4.96
C VAL A 157 -2.00 6.52 -4.37
N PHE A 158 -1.75 6.21 -3.09
CA PHE A 158 -0.53 6.63 -2.42
C PHE A 158 0.53 5.53 -2.32
N HIS A 159 0.18 4.26 -2.49
CA HIS A 159 1.16 3.16 -2.37
C HIS A 159 1.34 2.38 -3.67
N LEU A 160 0.32 1.66 -4.14
CA LEU A 160 0.48 0.68 -5.23
C LEU A 160 0.89 1.34 -6.54
N VAL A 161 0.12 2.33 -7.00
CA VAL A 161 0.37 2.98 -8.29
C VAL A 161 1.69 3.77 -8.27
N PRO A 162 1.97 4.64 -7.28
CA PRO A 162 3.23 5.36 -7.22
C PRO A 162 4.44 4.42 -7.12
N LEU A 163 4.36 3.36 -6.31
CA LEU A 163 5.46 2.41 -6.18
C LEU A 163 5.71 1.64 -7.48
N ALA A 164 4.65 1.20 -8.17
CA ALA A 164 4.79 0.52 -9.45
C ALA A 164 5.47 1.42 -10.49
N ILE A 165 5.03 2.66 -10.63
CA ILE A 165 5.61 3.64 -11.56
C ILE A 165 7.07 3.93 -11.18
N LEU A 166 7.33 4.24 -9.91
CA LEU A 166 8.65 4.61 -9.44
C LEU A 166 9.65 3.48 -9.62
N LEU A 167 9.27 2.23 -9.30
CA LEU A 167 10.17 1.09 -9.50
C LEU A 167 10.39 0.77 -10.98
N LEU A 168 9.44 1.08 -11.88
CA LEU A 168 9.69 1.01 -13.33
C LEU A 168 10.73 2.05 -13.76
N VAL A 169 10.63 3.28 -13.26
CA VAL A 169 11.58 4.36 -13.53
C VAL A 169 12.97 4.05 -12.96
N LEU A 170 13.05 3.50 -11.74
CA LEU A 170 14.30 3.16 -11.07
C LEU A 170 14.92 1.84 -11.57
N LYS A 171 14.26 1.11 -12.48
CA LYS A 171 14.74 -0.18 -13.01
C LYS A 171 16.19 -0.15 -13.53
N PRO A 172 16.68 0.89 -14.23
CA PRO A 172 18.09 0.94 -14.67
C PRO A 172 19.09 0.94 -13.51
N LEU A 173 18.71 1.48 -12.34
CA LEU A 173 19.56 1.54 -11.14
C LEU A 173 19.73 0.17 -10.48
N VAL A 174 18.86 -0.80 -10.76
CA VAL A 174 18.93 -2.15 -10.19
C VAL A 174 20.27 -2.82 -10.47
N ARG A 175 20.87 -2.59 -11.65
CA ARG A 175 22.20 -3.12 -12.01
C ARG A 175 23.33 -2.53 -11.18
N ARG A 176 23.18 -1.29 -10.70
CA ARG A 176 24.23 -0.54 -9.96
C ARG A 176 24.09 -0.69 -8.46
N LEU A 177 22.88 -0.55 -7.93
CA LEU A 177 22.60 -0.49 -6.50
C LEU A 177 22.09 -1.82 -5.93
N GLY A 178 21.67 -2.75 -6.79
CA GLY A 178 20.99 -3.97 -6.38
C GLY A 178 19.48 -3.74 -6.22
N ARG A 179 18.72 -4.82 -6.42
CA ARG A 179 17.24 -4.79 -6.42
C ARG A 179 16.67 -4.34 -5.08
N GLU A 180 17.20 -4.86 -3.98
CA GLU A 180 16.71 -4.57 -2.63
C GLU A 180 16.82 -3.08 -2.29
N ARG A 181 17.99 -2.47 -2.55
CA ARG A 181 18.19 -1.03 -2.30
C ARG A 181 17.25 -0.17 -3.13
N VAL A 182 17.03 -0.54 -4.40
CA VAL A 182 16.07 0.17 -5.27
C VAL A 182 14.64 0.08 -4.73
N ILE A 183 14.22 -1.09 -4.23
CA ILE A 183 12.90 -1.25 -3.60
C ILE A 183 12.78 -0.34 -2.38
N TRP A 184 13.76 -0.34 -1.48
CA TRP A 184 13.75 0.50 -0.28
C TRP A 184 13.74 1.99 -0.59
N ILE A 185 14.55 2.45 -1.55
CA ILE A 185 14.51 3.84 -2.02
C ILE A 185 13.12 4.18 -2.56
N GLY A 186 12.55 3.29 -3.38
CA GLY A 186 11.20 3.46 -3.92
C GLY A 186 10.16 3.59 -2.81
N MET A 187 10.23 2.72 -1.79
CA MET A 187 9.31 2.75 -0.64
C MET A 187 9.43 4.05 0.17
N LEU A 188 10.64 4.51 0.46
CA LEU A 188 10.85 5.76 1.21
C LEU A 188 10.29 6.98 0.48
N LEU A 189 10.51 7.06 -0.83
CA LEU A 189 9.99 8.15 -1.66
C LEU A 189 8.46 8.11 -1.76
N VAL A 190 7.89 6.91 -1.94
CA VAL A 190 6.43 6.73 -2.01
C VAL A 190 5.77 7.02 -0.66
N ALA A 191 6.37 6.59 0.45
CA ALA A 191 5.82 6.85 1.78
C ALA A 191 5.71 8.35 2.12
N ALA A 192 6.53 9.21 1.50
CA ALA A 192 6.42 10.65 1.65
C ALA A 192 5.23 11.26 0.88
N SER A 193 4.59 10.52 -0.04
CA SER A 193 3.57 11.06 -0.94
C SER A 193 2.27 11.42 -0.23
N GLU A 194 1.72 10.50 0.57
CA GLU A 194 0.51 10.73 1.36
C GLU A 194 0.62 11.89 2.36
N PRO A 195 1.62 11.93 3.26
CA PRO A 195 1.72 13.01 4.24
C PRO A 195 1.98 14.37 3.56
N THR A 196 2.76 14.38 2.47
CA THR A 196 3.00 15.62 1.70
C THR A 196 1.72 16.11 1.04
N PHE A 197 0.92 15.21 0.46
CA PHE A 197 -0.38 15.57 -0.10
C PHE A 197 -1.31 16.16 0.97
N GLN A 198 -1.43 15.51 2.13
CA GLN A 198 -2.35 15.97 3.18
C GLN A 198 -1.97 17.35 3.74
N VAL A 199 -0.67 17.61 3.95
CA VAL A 199 -0.22 18.90 4.48
C VAL A 199 -0.29 20.01 3.43
N ILE A 200 0.14 19.77 2.19
CA ILE A 200 0.16 20.81 1.15
C ILE A 200 -1.27 21.19 0.73
N PHE A 201 -2.17 20.22 0.62
CA PHE A 201 -3.54 20.45 0.15
C PHE A 201 -4.54 20.63 1.30
N GLY A 202 -4.06 20.77 2.55
CA GLY A 202 -4.89 21.07 3.71
C GLY A 202 -5.49 22.48 3.69
N GLY A 203 -4.88 23.42 2.95
CA GLY A 203 -5.41 24.77 2.70
C GLY A 203 -5.14 25.81 3.81
N GLU A 204 -4.57 25.40 4.95
CA GLU A 204 -4.23 26.28 6.06
C GLU A 204 -2.73 26.57 6.16
N ALA A 205 -2.36 27.56 6.99
CA ALA A 205 -0.97 27.86 7.27
C ALA A 205 -0.31 26.72 8.03
N PHE A 206 0.92 26.36 7.65
CA PHE A 206 1.65 25.25 8.26
C PHE A 206 1.85 25.44 9.77
N THR A 207 1.39 24.48 10.56
CA THR A 207 1.46 24.46 12.02
C THR A 207 2.36 23.33 12.54
N TRP A 208 2.65 23.34 13.85
CA TRP A 208 3.29 22.20 14.51
C TRP A 208 2.44 20.92 14.46
N GLY A 209 1.11 21.05 14.42
CA GLY A 209 0.19 19.94 14.22
C GLY A 209 0.38 19.28 12.85
N ASP A 210 0.64 20.07 11.80
CA ASP A 210 0.90 19.56 10.46
C ASP A 210 2.25 18.86 10.38
N ALA A 211 3.29 19.41 11.02
CA ALA A 211 4.59 18.76 11.11
C ALA A 211 4.50 17.38 11.77
N TYR A 212 3.77 17.30 12.90
CA TYR A 212 3.54 16.03 13.58
C TYR A 212 2.73 15.06 12.71
N THR A 213 1.64 15.53 12.10
CA THR A 213 0.79 14.74 11.21
C THR A 213 1.59 14.17 10.04
N TRP A 214 2.44 14.99 9.42
CA TRP A 214 3.32 14.58 8.34
C TRP A 214 4.23 13.43 8.77
N ILE A 215 4.94 13.59 9.91
CA ILE A 215 5.86 12.57 10.43
C ILE A 215 5.09 11.30 10.79
N HIS A 216 3.95 11.43 11.44
CA HIS A 216 3.14 10.30 11.88
C HIS A 216 2.66 9.47 10.69
N ILE A 217 2.11 10.12 9.67
CA ILE A 217 1.62 9.46 8.46
C ILE A 217 2.78 8.91 7.63
N PHE A 218 3.92 9.59 7.56
CA PHE A 218 5.12 9.07 6.92
C PHE A 218 5.57 7.73 7.55
N ILE A 219 5.58 7.65 8.88
CA ILE A 219 5.92 6.42 9.61
C ILE A 219 4.89 5.32 9.31
N ILE A 220 3.59 5.64 9.31
CA ILE A 220 2.53 4.72 8.91
C ILE A 220 2.81 4.16 7.51
N SER A 221 3.00 5.04 6.51
CA SER A 221 3.20 4.63 5.12
C SER A 221 4.46 3.78 4.93
N ILE A 222 5.58 4.08 5.62
CA ILE A 222 6.77 3.22 5.61
C ILE A 222 6.44 1.82 6.15
N LEU A 223 5.78 1.74 7.31
CA LEU A 223 5.47 0.47 7.95
C LEU A 223 4.45 -0.35 7.14
N GLN A 224 3.49 0.31 6.50
CA GLN A 224 2.56 -0.33 5.58
C GLN A 224 3.29 -0.93 4.38
N LEU A 225 4.17 -0.17 3.72
CA LEU A 225 4.97 -0.68 2.60
C LEU A 225 5.94 -1.79 3.03
N TYR A 226 6.48 -1.72 4.25
CA TYR A 226 7.28 -2.80 4.84
C TYR A 226 6.46 -4.08 4.99
N VAL A 227 5.26 -3.99 5.56
CA VAL A 227 4.34 -5.13 5.67
C VAL A 227 4.02 -5.68 4.28
N PHE A 228 3.80 -4.82 3.29
CA PHE A 228 3.52 -5.26 1.92
C PHE A 228 4.68 -6.02 1.27
N LEU A 229 5.90 -5.53 1.43
CA LEU A 229 7.11 -6.16 0.90
C LEU A 229 7.32 -7.57 1.48
N HIS A 230 7.17 -7.69 2.81
CA HIS A 230 7.49 -8.93 3.53
C HIS A 230 6.33 -9.92 3.61
N PHE A 231 5.09 -9.43 3.60
CA PHE A 231 3.88 -10.25 3.70
C PHE A 231 3.08 -10.13 2.41
N ASP A 232 2.10 -9.23 2.34
CA ASP A 232 1.26 -9.04 1.16
C ASP A 232 0.33 -7.81 1.29
N PHE A 233 -0.41 -7.54 0.21
CA PHE A 233 -1.36 -6.43 0.13
C PHE A 233 -2.46 -6.52 1.20
N VAL A 234 -2.99 -7.72 1.47
CA VAL A 234 -4.06 -7.90 2.46
C VAL A 234 -3.56 -7.50 3.85
N ALA A 235 -2.37 -7.94 4.26
CA ALA A 235 -1.79 -7.56 5.55
C ALA A 235 -1.54 -6.03 5.64
N MET A 236 -1.09 -5.41 4.55
CA MET A 236 -0.92 -3.96 4.47
C MET A 236 -2.26 -3.20 4.59
N TYR A 237 -3.30 -3.68 3.91
CA TYR A 237 -4.61 -3.05 3.97
C TYR A 237 -5.25 -3.21 5.36
N VAL A 238 -5.09 -4.38 5.99
CA VAL A 238 -5.56 -4.61 7.37
C VAL A 238 -4.82 -3.72 8.37
N PHE A 239 -3.53 -3.40 8.17
CA PHE A 239 -2.83 -2.38 8.97
C PHE A 239 -3.64 -1.08 9.03
N ARG A 240 -4.02 -0.57 7.85
CA ARG A 240 -4.81 0.67 7.76
C ARG A 240 -6.15 0.55 8.46
N MET A 241 -6.83 -0.58 8.29
CA MET A 241 -8.12 -0.82 8.95
C MET A 241 -8.02 -0.80 10.46
N ILE A 242 -6.95 -1.41 11.01
CA ILE A 242 -6.72 -1.40 12.46
C ILE A 242 -6.39 0.01 12.93
N TYR A 243 -5.55 0.75 12.22
CA TYR A 243 -5.26 2.14 12.57
C TYR A 243 -6.53 3.01 12.54
N TYR A 244 -7.35 2.87 11.49
CA TYR A 244 -8.65 3.54 11.37
C TYR A 244 -9.61 3.17 12.48
N LEU A 245 -9.64 1.90 12.90
CA LEU A 245 -10.44 1.49 14.04
C LEU A 245 -10.05 2.26 15.31
N HIS A 246 -8.77 2.37 15.62
CA HIS A 246 -8.31 3.06 16.83
C HIS A 246 -8.54 4.57 16.75
N TRP A 247 -8.02 5.21 15.70
CA TRP A 247 -8.01 6.67 15.58
C TRP A 247 -9.37 7.22 15.15
N HIS A 248 -9.89 6.72 14.04
CA HIS A 248 -11.03 7.34 13.38
C HIS A 248 -12.38 6.90 13.94
N ILE A 249 -12.48 5.69 14.50
CA ILE A 249 -13.74 5.13 15.02
C ILE A 249 -13.77 5.22 16.54
N LEU A 250 -12.91 4.46 17.24
CA LEU A 250 -12.97 4.37 18.70
C LEU A 250 -12.67 5.71 19.37
N TRP A 251 -11.54 6.33 19.01
CA TRP A 251 -11.20 7.64 19.52
C TRP A 251 -12.08 8.74 18.95
N GLY A 252 -12.44 8.67 17.66
CA GLY A 252 -13.39 9.62 17.05
C GLY A 252 -14.72 9.75 17.79
N MET A 253 -15.23 8.65 18.37
CA MET A 253 -16.39 8.69 19.28
C MET A 253 -16.04 9.31 20.64
N ALA A 254 -14.98 8.82 21.29
CA ALA A 254 -14.65 9.22 22.66
C ALA A 254 -14.20 10.68 22.78
N ARG A 255 -13.47 11.20 21.78
CA ARG A 255 -12.85 12.52 21.84
C ARG A 255 -13.85 13.66 21.90
N LEU A 256 -15.06 13.47 21.36
CA LEU A 256 -16.10 14.51 21.35
C LEU A 256 -16.59 14.83 22.76
N ASP A 257 -16.70 13.82 23.63
CA ASP A 257 -17.11 14.02 25.03
C ASP A 257 -15.93 14.38 25.95
N LEU A 258 -14.71 14.00 25.56
CA LEU A 258 -13.52 14.16 26.40
C LEU A 258 -12.76 15.47 26.18
N LEU A 259 -12.79 16.01 24.95
CA LEU A 259 -11.99 17.18 24.57
C LEU A 259 -12.82 18.44 24.30
N PHE A 260 -14.15 18.32 24.18
CA PHE A 260 -15.06 19.38 23.75
C PHE A 260 -16.32 19.44 24.60
#